data_AF-A0A6L5GS87-F1
#
_entry.id   AF-A0A6L5GS87-F1
#
_cell.length_a   1.000
_cell.length_b   1.000
_cell.length_c   1.000
_cell.angle_alpha   90.00
_cell.angle_beta   90.00
_cell.angle_gamma   90.00
#
_symmetry.space_group_name_H-M   'P 1'
#
loop_
_entity.id
_entity.type
_entity.pdbx_description
1 polymer ?
#
loop_
_entity_poly.entity_id
_entity_poly.type
_entity_poly.pdbx_seq_one_letter_code
_entity_poly.pdbx_strand_id
1 'polypeptide(L)'
;MTVQDIIKNLREKHGLSQDQLAERVMVTRQAVSRWETGETQPNTETLKLLSKEFDVSINTLLGSPRQLICQCCGMPLSEDEVISKESDGTFNENYCKWCYADGTYTYSNMDELIDVCVGQMANKDFPEEQVRAYMKQLLPTLDYWQRYEELSDDGQFDAFKQKLIEEINDLHIEGMPKVEKLNALVGKYVNLEYRLPNGMKVKFLNDQTTYLGNQLESEFGGERCFGILANMGFILICTYEKEGDNPDLVLYKKR
;
A
#
# COMPACT_ATOMS: atom_id res chain seq x y z
N MET A 1 -12.37 23.74 1.71
CA MET A 1 -13.68 23.37 1.12
C MET A 1 -14.59 22.89 2.23
N THR A 2 -15.90 23.06 2.13
CA THR A 2 -16.83 22.53 3.14
C THR A 2 -17.17 21.06 2.85
N VAL A 3 -17.70 20.34 3.84
CA VAL A 3 -18.13 18.92 3.68
C VAL A 3 -19.16 18.78 2.56
N GLN A 4 -20.13 19.70 2.50
CA GLN A 4 -21.15 19.69 1.45
C GLN A 4 -20.56 19.89 0.05
N ASP A 5 -19.55 20.76 -0.09
CA ASP A 5 -18.85 20.96 -1.35
C ASP A 5 -18.09 19.70 -1.76
N ILE A 6 -17.46 19.01 -0.82
CA ILE A 6 -16.67 17.80 -1.09
C ILE A 6 -17.58 16.70 -1.63
N ILE A 7 -18.68 16.38 -0.95
CA ILE A 7 -19.62 15.33 -1.39
C ILE A 7 -20.17 15.64 -2.78
N LYS A 8 -20.59 16.89 -3.02
CA LYS A 8 -21.11 17.31 -4.31
C LYS A 8 -20.07 17.18 -5.42
N ASN A 9 -18.84 17.66 -5.19
CA ASN A 9 -17.77 17.59 -6.17
C ASN A 9 -17.36 16.14 -6.49
N LEU A 10 -17.29 15.26 -5.49
CA LEU A 10 -17.02 13.84 -5.69
C LEU A 10 -18.12 13.17 -6.52
N ARG A 11 -19.39 13.43 -6.17
CA ARG A 11 -20.54 12.92 -6.95
C ARG A 11 -20.46 13.34 -8.41
N GLU A 12 -20.20 14.63 -8.68
CA GLU A 12 -20.11 15.18 -10.02
C GLU A 12 -18.90 14.65 -10.80
N LYS A 13 -17.74 14.48 -10.14
CA LYS A 13 -16.54 13.88 -10.73
C LYS A 13 -16.77 12.42 -11.14
N HIS A 14 -17.60 11.69 -10.40
CA HIS A 14 -18.02 10.32 -10.73
C HIS A 14 -19.20 10.27 -11.72
N GLY A 15 -19.69 11.42 -12.21
CA GLY A 15 -20.76 11.49 -13.20
C GLY A 15 -22.12 11.01 -12.68
N LEU A 16 -22.35 11.05 -11.36
CA LEU A 16 -23.57 10.54 -10.73
C LEU A 16 -24.61 11.65 -10.53
N SER A 17 -25.89 11.33 -10.72
CA SER A 17 -26.99 12.14 -10.22
C SER A 17 -27.19 11.93 -8.71
N GLN A 18 -27.93 12.84 -8.04
CA GLN A 18 -28.28 12.66 -6.63
C GLN A 18 -29.09 11.38 -6.39
N ASP A 19 -29.95 11.00 -7.34
CA ASP A 19 -30.72 9.75 -7.28
C ASP A 19 -29.80 8.53 -7.37
N GLN A 20 -28.86 8.53 -8.32
CA GLN A 20 -27.91 7.43 -8.50
C GLN A 20 -26.99 7.28 -7.28
N LEU A 21 -26.50 8.38 -6.71
CA LEU A 21 -25.71 8.31 -5.48
C LEU A 21 -26.54 7.75 -4.33
N ALA A 22 -27.78 8.21 -4.18
CA ALA A 22 -28.68 7.74 -3.14
C ALA A 22 -28.93 6.23 -3.21
N GLU A 23 -29.14 5.70 -4.42
CA GLU A 23 -29.28 4.25 -4.64
C GLU A 23 -28.01 3.49 -4.24
N ARG A 24 -26.83 3.97 -4.64
CA ARG A 24 -25.55 3.30 -4.34
C ARG A 24 -25.22 3.25 -2.84
N VAL A 25 -25.54 4.30 -2.10
CA VAL A 25 -25.29 4.35 -0.64
C VAL A 25 -26.54 4.04 0.20
N MET A 26 -27.57 3.47 -0.43
CA MET A 26 -28.79 2.96 0.21
C MET A 26 -29.54 4.00 1.06
N VAL A 27 -29.67 5.22 0.54
CA VAL A 27 -30.41 6.33 1.17
C VAL A 27 -31.44 6.92 0.20
N THR A 28 -32.17 7.94 0.64
CA THR A 28 -33.09 8.69 -0.22
C THR A 28 -32.35 9.81 -0.95
N ARG A 29 -32.80 10.15 -2.17
CA ARG A 29 -32.32 11.34 -2.90
C ARG A 29 -32.39 12.61 -2.05
N GLN A 30 -33.42 12.74 -1.22
CA GLN A 30 -33.60 13.85 -0.30
C GLN A 30 -32.46 13.94 0.73
N ALA A 31 -31.96 12.82 1.23
CA ALA A 31 -30.81 12.81 2.13
C ALA A 31 -29.56 13.36 1.44
N VAL A 32 -29.26 12.89 0.21
CA VAL A 32 -28.14 13.40 -0.60
C VAL A 32 -28.27 14.90 -0.82
N SER A 33 -29.46 15.38 -1.22
CA SER A 33 -29.69 16.81 -1.41
C SER A 33 -29.40 17.62 -0.15
N ARG A 34 -29.82 17.13 1.03
CA ARG A 34 -29.59 17.82 2.30
C ARG A 34 -28.13 17.83 2.73
N TRP A 35 -27.34 16.81 2.34
CA TRP A 35 -25.91 16.82 2.58
C TRP A 35 -25.22 17.86 1.69
N GLU A 36 -25.59 17.93 0.41
CA GLU A 36 -25.01 18.87 -0.54
C GLU A 36 -25.42 20.33 -0.32
N THR A 37 -26.52 20.58 0.40
CA THR A 37 -26.91 21.92 0.86
C THR A 37 -26.39 22.26 2.26
N GLY A 38 -25.76 21.31 2.96
CA GLY A 38 -25.27 21.48 4.33
C GLY A 38 -26.36 21.48 5.41
N GLU A 39 -27.60 21.10 5.09
CA GLU A 39 -28.71 21.00 6.05
C GLU A 39 -28.50 19.85 7.06
N THR A 40 -27.89 18.75 6.62
CA THR A 40 -27.58 17.57 7.45
C THR A 40 -26.24 16.98 7.06
N GLN A 41 -25.72 16.03 7.84
CA GLN A 41 -24.50 15.28 7.52
C GLN A 41 -24.80 13.77 7.40
N PRO A 42 -24.03 13.02 6.59
CA PRO A 42 -24.12 11.57 6.57
C PRO A 42 -23.75 10.98 7.93
N ASN A 43 -24.41 9.88 8.32
CA ASN A 43 -24.03 9.14 9.54
C ASN A 43 -22.80 8.24 9.28
N THR A 44 -22.27 7.62 10.33
CA THR A 44 -21.05 6.78 10.25
C THR A 44 -21.15 5.65 9.22
N GLU A 45 -22.27 4.95 9.13
CA GLU A 45 -22.45 3.86 8.16
C GLU A 45 -22.52 4.39 6.73
N THR A 46 -23.22 5.50 6.52
CA THR A 46 -23.26 6.17 5.23
C THR A 46 -21.89 6.73 4.81
N LEU A 47 -21.10 7.25 5.75
CA LEU A 47 -19.72 7.72 5.47
C LEU A 47 -18.82 6.57 4.99
N LYS A 48 -18.95 5.37 5.56
CA LYS A 48 -18.24 4.17 5.07
C LYS A 48 -18.64 3.82 3.64
N LEU A 49 -19.93 3.89 3.32
CA LEU A 49 -20.42 3.63 1.96
C LEU A 49 -19.92 4.69 0.97
N LEU A 50 -19.98 5.96 1.33
CA LEU A 50 -19.45 7.06 0.51
C LEU A 50 -17.94 6.94 0.31
N SER A 51 -17.21 6.56 1.36
CA SER A 51 -15.76 6.34 1.32
C SER A 51 -15.40 5.24 0.31
N LYS A 52 -16.13 4.12 0.32
CA LYS A 52 -15.96 3.04 -0.68
C LYS A 52 -16.37 3.49 -2.09
N GLU A 53 -17.50 4.19 -2.22
CA GLU A 53 -18.03 4.62 -3.52
C GLU A 53 -17.10 5.60 -4.24
N PHE A 54 -16.50 6.53 -3.50
CA PHE A 54 -15.63 7.57 -4.04
C PHE A 54 -14.14 7.25 -3.93
N ASP A 55 -13.78 6.13 -3.31
CA ASP A 55 -12.40 5.69 -3.05
C ASP A 55 -11.55 6.77 -2.33
N VAL A 56 -12.13 7.38 -1.28
CA VAL A 56 -11.50 8.40 -0.44
C VAL A 56 -11.69 8.09 1.04
N SER A 57 -10.80 8.58 1.91
CA SER A 57 -10.93 8.38 3.36
C SER A 57 -12.10 9.17 3.96
N ILE A 58 -12.56 8.76 5.14
CA ILE A 58 -13.62 9.48 5.86
C ILE A 58 -13.09 10.85 6.30
N ASN A 59 -11.82 10.95 6.70
CA ASN A 59 -11.15 12.22 6.98
C ASN A 59 -11.25 13.16 5.78
N THR A 60 -10.98 12.68 4.55
CA THR A 60 -11.17 13.48 3.32
C THR A 60 -12.61 13.92 3.12
N LEU A 61 -13.60 13.02 3.28
CA LEU A 61 -15.03 13.37 3.19
C LEU A 61 -15.44 14.48 4.16
N LEU A 62 -14.84 14.50 5.35
CA LEU A 62 -15.11 15.48 6.40
C LEU A 62 -14.27 16.76 6.26
N GLY A 63 -13.52 16.93 5.17
CA GLY A 63 -12.69 18.11 4.91
C GLY A 63 -11.33 18.09 5.59
N SER A 64 -10.79 16.91 5.84
CA SER A 64 -9.48 16.66 6.46
C SER A 64 -9.27 17.42 7.78
N PRO A 65 -10.20 17.32 8.76
CA PRO A 65 -10.10 18.05 10.02
C PRO A 65 -8.92 17.60 10.89
N ARG A 66 -8.32 16.46 10.57
CA ARG A 66 -7.18 15.88 11.28
C ARG A 66 -5.98 15.76 10.35
N GLN A 67 -4.81 16.09 10.87
CA GLN A 67 -3.54 15.67 10.28
C GLN A 67 -3.29 14.22 10.69
N LEU A 68 -3.51 13.31 9.74
CA LEU A 68 -3.30 11.89 9.97
C LEU A 68 -1.80 11.57 9.89
N ILE A 69 -1.32 10.75 10.81
CA ILE A 69 0.02 10.16 10.79
C ILE A 69 -0.09 8.66 10.98
N CYS A 70 0.77 7.91 10.32
CA CYS A 70 0.83 6.47 10.47
C CYS A 70 1.27 6.12 11.89
N GLN A 71 0.45 5.33 12.59
CA GLN A 71 0.70 4.86 13.95
C GLN A 71 1.71 3.70 14.02
N CYS A 72 2.39 3.38 12.92
CA CYS A 72 3.48 2.40 12.88
C CYS A 72 4.83 3.07 12.54
N CYS A 73 4.90 3.85 11.45
CA CYS A 73 6.16 4.50 11.03
C CYS A 73 6.21 6.02 11.25
N GLY A 74 5.12 6.66 11.68
CA GLY A 74 5.07 8.11 11.93
C GLY A 74 4.95 8.97 10.67
N MET A 75 4.88 8.37 9.48
CA MET A 75 4.75 9.09 8.21
C MET A 75 3.39 9.82 8.11
N PRO A 76 3.36 11.08 7.64
CA PRO A 76 2.11 11.79 7.35
C PRO A 76 1.25 11.05 6.31
N LEU A 77 -0.05 10.95 6.59
CA LEU A 77 -1.04 10.38 5.69
C LEU A 77 -1.82 11.50 5.01
N SER A 78 -1.12 12.30 4.20
CA SER A 78 -1.67 13.50 3.56
C SER A 78 -2.53 13.19 2.32
N GLU A 79 -2.35 12.03 1.71
CA GLU A 79 -3.04 11.59 0.49
C GLU A 79 -3.71 10.25 0.72
N ASP A 80 -4.95 10.08 0.25
CA ASP A 80 -5.68 8.82 0.43
C ASP A 80 -4.95 7.63 -0.24
N GLU A 81 -4.18 7.87 -1.29
CA GLU A 81 -3.38 6.85 -2.00
C GLU A 81 -2.29 6.19 -1.13
N VAL A 82 -1.87 6.81 -0.03
CA VAL A 82 -0.88 6.24 0.90
C VAL A 82 -1.52 5.59 2.12
N ILE A 83 -2.81 5.80 2.35
CA ILE A 83 -3.56 5.21 3.47
C ILE A 83 -3.78 3.71 3.19
N SER A 84 -3.60 2.89 4.21
CA SER A 84 -3.86 1.45 4.12
C SER A 84 -5.36 1.15 4.02
N LYS A 85 -5.68 -0.08 3.63
CA LYS A 85 -7.05 -0.57 3.60
C LYS A 85 -7.18 -1.87 4.39
N GLU A 86 -8.35 -2.07 4.97
CA GLU A 86 -8.78 -3.33 5.56
C GLU A 86 -9.08 -4.37 4.47
N SER A 87 -9.21 -5.64 4.87
CA SER A 87 -9.55 -6.74 3.96
C SER A 87 -10.88 -6.56 3.21
N ASP A 88 -11.80 -5.76 3.74
CA ASP A 88 -13.09 -5.44 3.12
C ASP A 88 -13.04 -4.19 2.20
N GLY A 89 -11.84 -3.64 1.99
CA GLY A 89 -11.54 -2.45 1.20
C GLY A 89 -11.81 -1.12 1.88
N THR A 90 -12.24 -1.08 3.15
CA THR A 90 -12.34 0.20 3.89
C THR A 90 -10.98 0.82 4.15
N PHE A 91 -10.91 2.16 4.16
CA PHE A 91 -9.70 2.87 4.55
C PHE A 91 -9.39 2.68 6.03
N ASN A 92 -8.13 2.45 6.32
CA ASN A 92 -7.58 2.42 7.66
C ASN A 92 -6.68 3.64 7.87
N GLU A 93 -7.30 4.72 8.39
CA GLU A 93 -6.68 6.03 8.61
C GLU A 93 -5.56 6.04 9.66
N ASN A 94 -5.32 4.92 10.34
CA ASN A 94 -4.24 4.79 11.32
C ASN A 94 -2.92 4.38 10.69
N TYR A 95 -2.93 3.73 9.52
CA TYR A 95 -1.72 3.12 8.96
C TYR A 95 -1.54 3.45 7.48
N CYS A 96 -0.28 3.55 7.04
CA CYS A 96 0.02 3.63 5.62
C CYS A 96 0.00 2.23 4.99
N LYS A 97 -0.25 2.17 3.68
CA LYS A 97 -0.29 0.92 2.89
C LYS A 97 0.98 0.06 2.94
N TRP A 98 2.08 0.65 3.41
CA TRP A 98 3.36 -0.05 3.57
C TRP A 98 3.55 -0.65 4.96
N CYS A 99 2.86 -0.14 5.98
CA CYS A 99 2.93 -0.65 7.35
C CYS A 99 1.81 -1.65 7.65
N TYR A 100 0.70 -1.56 6.91
CA TYR A 100 -0.45 -2.43 7.06
C TYR A 100 -1.02 -2.76 5.68
N ALA A 101 -1.22 -4.05 5.41
CA ALA A 101 -1.82 -4.54 4.18
C ALA A 101 -2.62 -5.81 4.46
N ASP A 102 -3.86 -5.87 3.94
CA ASP A 102 -4.73 -7.04 3.95
C ASP A 102 -4.94 -7.70 5.33
N GLY A 103 -5.01 -6.90 6.39
CA GLY A 103 -5.21 -7.43 7.75
C GLY A 103 -3.92 -7.64 8.54
N THR A 104 -2.75 -7.43 7.93
CA THR A 104 -1.45 -7.82 8.49
C THR A 104 -0.49 -6.65 8.55
N TYR A 105 0.27 -6.59 9.64
CA TYR A 105 1.37 -5.64 9.80
C TYR A 105 2.62 -6.12 9.07
N THR A 106 3.28 -5.20 8.37
CA THR A 106 4.44 -5.56 7.56
C THR A 106 5.76 -5.58 8.33
N TYR A 107 5.80 -4.92 9.49
CA TYR A 107 6.98 -4.77 10.34
C TYR A 107 6.67 -5.22 11.76
N SER A 108 7.39 -6.22 12.23
CA SER A 108 7.36 -6.69 13.62
C SER A 108 8.55 -6.16 14.44
N ASN A 109 9.62 -5.74 13.76
CA ASN A 109 10.88 -5.37 14.35
C ASN A 109 11.14 -3.87 14.18
N MET A 110 11.30 -3.17 15.30
CA MET A 110 11.51 -1.72 15.32
C MET A 110 12.82 -1.34 14.63
N ASP A 111 13.91 -2.07 14.87
CA ASP A 111 15.21 -1.77 14.26
C ASP A 111 15.16 -1.97 12.73
N GLU A 112 14.45 -2.99 12.24
CA GLU A 112 14.23 -3.18 10.80
C GLU A 112 13.45 -2.01 10.19
N LEU A 113 12.38 -1.55 10.84
CA LEU A 113 11.63 -0.39 10.37
C LEU A 113 12.51 0.88 10.38
N ILE A 114 13.33 1.06 11.42
CA ILE A 114 14.27 2.18 11.49
C ILE A 114 15.23 2.15 10.31
N ASP A 115 15.81 0.99 9.97
CA ASP A 115 16.73 0.87 8.84
C ASP A 115 16.06 1.25 7.52
N VAL A 116 14.80 0.83 7.30
CA VAL A 116 14.02 1.23 6.14
C VAL A 116 13.78 2.74 6.11
N CYS A 117 13.35 3.34 7.23
CA CYS A 117 13.12 4.78 7.33
C CYS A 117 14.41 5.59 7.13
N VAL A 118 15.55 5.12 7.66
CA VAL A 118 16.87 5.74 7.46
C VAL A 118 17.21 5.80 5.98
N GLY A 119 17.06 4.68 5.25
CA GLY A 119 17.35 4.63 3.82
C GLY A 119 16.47 5.55 2.96
N GLN A 120 15.26 5.90 3.43
CA GLN A 120 14.32 6.76 2.70
C GLN A 120 14.41 8.24 3.11
N MET A 121 14.69 8.54 4.38
CA MET A 121 14.65 9.90 4.92
C MET A 121 16.03 10.60 4.90
N ALA A 122 17.11 9.83 4.98
CA ALA A 122 18.45 10.40 5.11
C ALA A 122 18.83 11.23 3.87
N ASN A 123 19.37 12.42 4.13
CA ASN A 123 19.85 13.32 3.10
C ASN A 123 20.97 14.21 3.66
N LYS A 124 21.47 15.16 2.86
CA LYS A 124 22.61 16.02 3.25
C LYS A 124 22.31 16.88 4.48
N ASP A 125 21.06 17.31 4.65
CA ASP A 125 20.64 18.15 5.77
C ASP A 125 20.21 17.33 6.98
N PHE A 126 19.87 16.04 6.77
CA PHE A 126 19.45 15.12 7.82
C PHE A 126 20.16 13.76 7.67
N PRO A 127 21.38 13.61 8.22
CA PRO A 127 22.19 12.40 8.09
C PRO A 127 21.58 11.15 8.74
N GLU A 128 22.00 9.96 8.29
CA GLU A 128 21.49 8.66 8.76
C GLU A 128 21.50 8.50 10.29
N GLU A 129 22.56 8.94 10.95
CA GLU A 129 22.68 8.87 12.42
C GLU A 129 21.61 9.72 13.12
N GLN A 130 21.31 10.90 12.58
CA GLN A 130 20.28 11.79 13.11
C GLN A 130 18.88 11.23 12.87
N VAL A 131 18.63 10.68 11.67
CA VAL A 131 17.37 9.98 11.36
C VAL A 131 17.17 8.81 12.32
N ARG A 132 18.20 7.99 12.52
CA ARG A 132 18.14 6.82 13.41
C ARG A 132 17.82 7.24 14.85
N ALA A 133 18.48 8.27 15.36
CA ALA A 133 18.23 8.80 16.70
C ALA A 133 16.80 9.34 16.85
N TYR A 134 16.31 10.07 15.84
CA TYR A 134 14.94 10.58 15.80
C TYR A 134 13.91 9.45 15.80
N MET A 135 14.07 8.45 14.91
CA MET A 135 13.14 7.33 14.81
C MET A 135 13.09 6.50 16.10
N LYS A 136 14.23 6.28 16.77
CA LYS A 136 14.29 5.61 18.08
C LYS A 136 13.51 6.33 19.18
N GLN A 137 13.33 7.64 19.07
CA GLN A 137 12.51 8.42 19.99
C GLN A 137 11.04 8.43 19.58
N LEU A 138 10.76 8.50 18.27
CA LEU A 138 9.40 8.59 17.73
C LEU A 138 8.64 7.27 17.83
N LEU A 139 9.21 6.17 17.34
CA LEU A 139 8.49 4.90 17.17
C LEU A 139 7.83 4.40 18.47
N PRO A 140 8.47 4.42 19.65
CA PRO A 140 7.84 4.00 20.91
C PRO A 140 6.62 4.83 21.33
N THR A 141 6.40 6.00 20.73
CA THR A 141 5.24 6.87 21.01
C THR A 141 4.00 6.54 20.18
N LEU A 142 4.14 5.69 19.15
CA LEU A 142 3.06 5.36 18.22
C LEU A 142 2.26 4.13 18.69
N ASP A 143 0.95 4.13 18.41
CA ASP A 143 -0.01 3.13 18.94
C ASP A 143 0.43 1.68 18.67
N TYR A 144 0.94 1.38 17.48
CA TYR A 144 1.41 0.03 17.12
C TYR A 144 2.48 -0.50 18.07
N TRP A 145 3.48 0.33 18.37
CA TRP A 145 4.60 -0.07 19.21
C TRP A 145 4.24 -0.08 20.70
N GLN A 146 3.29 0.76 21.12
CA GLN A 146 2.76 0.74 22.48
C GLN A 146 1.92 -0.50 22.78
N ARG A 147 1.27 -1.04 21.74
CA ARG A 147 0.36 -2.18 21.83
C ARG A 147 0.87 -3.39 21.06
N TYR A 148 2.19 -3.48 20.89
CA TYR A 148 2.81 -4.51 20.05
C TYR A 148 2.40 -5.93 20.45
N GLU A 149 2.34 -6.24 21.75
CA GLU A 149 1.91 -7.56 22.23
C GLU A 149 0.45 -7.90 21.90
N GLU A 150 -0.42 -6.91 21.68
CA GLU A 150 -1.83 -7.13 21.32
C GLU A 150 -2.05 -7.20 19.80
N LEU A 151 -1.26 -6.45 19.05
CA LEU A 151 -1.45 -6.21 17.61
C LEU A 151 -0.52 -7.04 16.73
N SER A 152 0.62 -7.47 17.26
CA SER A 152 1.56 -8.35 16.55
C SER A 152 0.91 -9.70 16.29
N ASP A 153 1.24 -10.29 15.15
CA ASP A 153 0.79 -11.63 14.78
C ASP A 153 1.71 -12.72 15.35
N ASP A 154 2.36 -12.46 16.48
CA ASP A 154 3.39 -13.29 17.09
C ASP A 154 4.55 -13.65 16.12
N GLY A 155 4.82 -12.79 15.13
CA GLY A 155 5.86 -13.00 14.13
C GLY A 155 5.48 -14.01 13.03
N GLN A 156 4.20 -14.35 12.90
CA GLN A 156 3.71 -15.25 11.85
C GLN A 156 4.02 -14.71 10.44
N PHE A 157 3.93 -13.40 10.22
CA PHE A 157 4.24 -12.78 8.94
C PHE A 157 5.72 -12.87 8.59
N ASP A 158 6.61 -12.72 9.57
CA ASP A 158 8.04 -12.91 9.32
C ASP A 158 8.38 -14.37 9.06
N ALA A 159 7.77 -15.30 9.80
CA ALA A 159 7.90 -16.72 9.50
C ALA A 159 7.41 -17.03 8.08
N PHE A 160 6.32 -16.39 7.63
CA PHE A 160 5.84 -16.50 6.26
C PHE A 160 6.82 -15.90 5.24
N LYS A 161 7.39 -14.71 5.49
CA LYS A 161 8.42 -14.11 4.63
C LYS A 161 9.63 -15.03 4.51
N GLN A 162 10.12 -15.58 5.62
CA GLN A 162 11.27 -16.49 5.61
C GLN A 162 10.97 -17.75 4.81
N LYS A 163 9.80 -18.37 5.01
CA LYS A 163 9.36 -19.51 4.20
C LYS A 163 9.27 -19.17 2.71
N LEU A 164 8.81 -17.96 2.37
CA LEU A 164 8.73 -17.51 0.98
C LEU A 164 10.13 -17.28 0.38
N ILE A 165 11.06 -16.73 1.15
CA ILE A 165 12.46 -16.56 0.76
C ILE A 165 13.12 -17.93 0.49
N GLU A 166 12.93 -18.89 1.40
CA GLU A 166 13.37 -20.28 1.21
C GLU A 166 12.78 -20.87 -0.07
N GLU A 167 11.47 -20.74 -0.26
CA GLU A 167 10.77 -21.26 -1.44
C GLU A 167 11.28 -20.64 -2.76
N ILE A 168 11.59 -19.34 -2.77
CA ILE A 168 12.14 -18.64 -3.96
C ILE A 168 13.56 -19.10 -4.24
N ASN A 169 14.41 -19.21 -3.21
CA ASN A 169 15.78 -19.67 -3.35
C ASN A 169 15.84 -21.13 -3.84
N ASP A 170 14.90 -21.97 -3.41
CA ASP A 170 14.75 -23.36 -3.84
C ASP A 170 14.27 -23.52 -5.30
N LEU A 171 13.90 -22.42 -5.99
CA LEU A 171 13.60 -22.46 -7.44
C LEU A 171 14.87 -22.58 -8.29
N HIS A 172 16.05 -22.31 -7.73
CA HIS A 172 17.34 -22.42 -8.41
C HIS A 172 17.37 -21.70 -9.77
N ILE A 173 16.88 -20.45 -9.83
CA ILE A 173 16.89 -19.64 -11.05
C ILE A 173 18.34 -19.29 -11.41
N GLU A 174 18.75 -19.67 -12.62
CA GLU A 174 20.11 -19.44 -13.11
C GLU A 174 20.44 -17.94 -13.20
N GLY A 175 21.56 -17.53 -12.59
CA GLY A 175 22.04 -16.14 -12.57
C GLY A 175 21.36 -15.21 -11.57
N MET A 176 20.34 -15.69 -10.87
CA MET A 176 19.67 -14.91 -9.82
C MET A 176 20.41 -15.12 -8.49
N PRO A 177 20.89 -14.04 -7.84
CA PRO A 177 21.48 -14.15 -6.51
C PRO A 177 20.50 -14.68 -5.48
N LYS A 178 21.04 -15.13 -4.34
CA LYS A 178 20.22 -15.54 -3.20
C LYS A 178 19.39 -14.36 -2.70
N VAL A 179 18.10 -14.60 -2.52
CA VAL A 179 17.19 -13.66 -1.89
C VAL A 179 17.43 -13.70 -0.38
N GLU A 180 17.79 -12.55 0.19
CA GLU A 180 17.99 -12.41 1.65
C GLU A 180 16.84 -11.64 2.32
N LYS A 181 16.13 -10.83 1.54
CA LYS A 181 15.05 -9.96 2.04
C LYS A 181 13.95 -9.81 1.01
N LEU A 182 12.71 -9.69 1.48
CA LEU A 182 11.55 -9.25 0.71
C LEU A 182 10.98 -7.98 1.33
N ASN A 183 10.74 -6.97 0.51
CA ASN A 183 10.17 -5.68 0.89
C ASN A 183 8.70 -5.60 0.47
N ALA A 184 7.91 -4.76 1.13
CA ALA A 184 6.54 -4.46 0.73
C ALA A 184 6.54 -3.46 -0.44
N LEU A 185 6.20 -3.93 -1.64
CA LEU A 185 6.21 -3.17 -2.89
C LEU A 185 4.79 -2.96 -3.40
N VAL A 186 4.41 -1.69 -3.63
CA VAL A 186 3.06 -1.35 -4.12
C VAL A 186 3.00 -1.61 -5.62
N GLY A 187 1.97 -2.33 -6.05
CA GLY A 187 1.75 -2.75 -7.43
C GLY A 187 1.93 -1.62 -8.44
N LYS A 188 1.41 -0.42 -8.18
CA LYS A 188 1.54 0.76 -9.06
C LYS A 188 2.98 1.04 -9.53
N TYR A 189 3.98 0.74 -8.70
CA TYR A 189 5.40 0.98 -9.02
C TYR A 189 6.14 -0.23 -9.58
N VAL A 190 5.57 -1.43 -9.48
CA VAL A 190 6.22 -2.70 -9.89
C VAL A 190 5.42 -3.49 -10.93
N ASN A 191 4.26 -2.98 -11.34
CA ASN A 191 3.38 -3.61 -12.33
C ASN A 191 3.82 -3.29 -13.76
N LEU A 192 4.89 -3.97 -14.15
CA LEU A 192 5.50 -3.86 -15.46
C LEU A 192 4.55 -4.33 -16.57
N GLU A 193 4.69 -3.74 -17.76
CA GLU A 193 3.89 -4.05 -18.94
C GLU A 193 4.66 -5.02 -19.85
N TYR A 194 4.19 -6.25 -19.94
CA TYR A 194 4.84 -7.32 -20.70
C TYR A 194 4.32 -7.36 -22.13
N ARG A 195 5.22 -7.58 -23.09
CA ARG A 195 4.86 -7.71 -24.51
C ARG A 195 4.77 -9.19 -24.89
N LEU A 196 3.56 -9.63 -25.24
CA LEU A 196 3.33 -11.00 -25.70
C LEU A 196 3.79 -11.19 -27.17
N PRO A 197 4.06 -12.43 -27.62
CA PRO A 197 4.50 -12.70 -29.00
C PRO A 197 3.52 -12.20 -30.08
N ASN A 198 2.24 -12.09 -29.75
CA ASN A 198 1.20 -11.56 -30.64
C ASN A 198 1.14 -10.01 -30.66
N GLY A 199 2.05 -9.33 -29.97
CA GLY A 199 2.12 -7.87 -29.86
C GLY A 199 1.18 -7.25 -28.83
N MET A 200 0.32 -8.04 -28.17
CA MET A 200 -0.51 -7.55 -27.07
C MET A 200 0.34 -7.21 -25.86
N LYS A 201 -0.14 -6.23 -25.09
CA LYS A 201 0.48 -5.82 -23.84
C LYS A 201 -0.36 -6.29 -22.66
N VAL A 202 0.28 -6.80 -21.62
CA VAL A 202 -0.41 -7.32 -20.44
C VAL A 202 0.30 -6.90 -19.16
N LYS A 203 -0.49 -6.63 -18.12
CA LYS A 203 -0.04 -6.42 -16.75
C LYS A 203 -0.55 -7.58 -15.90
N PHE A 204 0.32 -8.16 -15.09
CA PHE A 204 -0.02 -9.34 -14.26
C PHE A 204 -0.40 -8.97 -12.83
N LEU A 205 -0.10 -7.75 -12.39
CA LEU A 205 -0.34 -7.30 -11.03
C LEU A 205 -1.50 -6.31 -10.99
N ASN A 206 -1.98 -6.05 -9.78
CA ASN A 206 -2.95 -5.01 -9.49
C ASN A 206 -2.22 -3.80 -8.89
N ASP A 207 -2.42 -2.62 -9.45
CA ASP A 207 -1.75 -1.39 -9.02
C ASP A 207 -2.06 -1.01 -7.56
N GLN A 208 -3.20 -1.47 -7.04
CA GLN A 208 -3.66 -1.18 -5.68
C GLN A 208 -3.24 -2.25 -4.66
N THR A 209 -2.58 -3.33 -5.08
CA THR A 209 -2.16 -4.41 -4.19
C THR A 209 -0.70 -4.26 -3.78
N THR A 210 -0.39 -4.57 -2.52
CA THR A 210 0.99 -4.66 -2.03
C THR A 210 1.52 -6.09 -2.20
N TYR A 211 2.72 -6.23 -2.73
CA TYR A 211 3.41 -7.50 -2.95
C TYR A 211 4.69 -7.57 -2.11
N LEU A 212 5.14 -8.77 -1.77
CA LEU A 212 6.46 -8.99 -1.20
C LEU A 212 7.46 -9.17 -2.34
N GLY A 213 8.52 -8.38 -2.37
CA GLY A 213 9.45 -8.43 -3.49
C GLY A 213 10.80 -7.81 -3.26
N ASN A 214 11.70 -8.01 -4.22
CA ASN A 214 13.03 -7.42 -4.22
C ASN A 214 13.57 -7.31 -5.65
N GLN A 215 14.50 -6.37 -5.85
CA GLN A 215 15.28 -6.27 -7.08
C GLN A 215 16.69 -6.76 -6.80
N LEU A 216 17.20 -7.67 -7.63
CA LEU A 216 18.56 -8.22 -7.52
C LEU A 216 19.33 -8.00 -8.82
N GLU A 217 20.59 -7.61 -8.71
CA GLU A 217 21.50 -7.54 -9.87
C GLU A 217 21.89 -8.95 -10.31
N SER A 218 21.97 -9.20 -11.62
CA SER A 218 22.35 -10.51 -12.16
C SER A 218 23.79 -10.89 -11.78
N GLU A 219 24.01 -12.14 -11.37
CA GLU A 219 25.35 -12.68 -11.09
C GLU A 219 26.25 -12.71 -12.33
N PHE A 220 25.65 -12.77 -13.53
CA PHE A 220 26.36 -12.75 -14.80
C PHE A 220 26.82 -11.35 -15.21
N GLY A 221 26.44 -10.31 -14.45
CA GLY A 221 26.60 -8.92 -14.84
C GLY A 221 25.70 -8.53 -16.03
N GLY A 222 25.74 -7.24 -16.39
CA GLY A 222 24.94 -6.69 -17.49
C GLY A 222 23.97 -5.61 -17.02
N GLU A 223 23.11 -5.15 -17.93
CA GLU A 223 22.15 -4.07 -17.67
C GLU A 223 20.79 -4.56 -17.17
N ARG A 224 20.60 -5.89 -17.08
CA ARG A 224 19.34 -6.50 -16.63
C ARG A 224 19.40 -6.89 -15.15
N CYS A 225 18.30 -6.62 -14.46
CA CYS A 225 18.07 -6.98 -13.07
C CYS A 225 16.97 -8.04 -12.98
N PHE A 226 16.97 -8.82 -11.91
CA PHE A 226 15.84 -9.67 -11.53
C PHE A 226 14.85 -8.89 -10.67
N GLY A 227 13.57 -8.98 -11.02
CA GLY A 227 12.46 -8.55 -10.19
C GLY A 227 11.73 -9.75 -9.61
N ILE A 228 11.66 -9.82 -8.30
CA ILE A 228 10.94 -10.87 -7.57
C ILE A 228 9.71 -10.24 -6.94
N LEU A 229 8.54 -10.83 -7.16
CA LEU A 229 7.26 -10.38 -6.61
C LEU A 229 6.42 -11.58 -6.21
N ALA A 230 5.88 -11.57 -5.00
CA ALA A 230 5.15 -12.71 -4.46
C ALA A 230 4.07 -12.27 -3.45
N ASN A 231 3.08 -13.14 -3.27
CA ASN A 231 2.06 -13.02 -2.24
C ASN A 231 1.63 -14.42 -1.76
N MET A 232 0.46 -14.52 -1.11
CA MET A 232 -0.06 -15.82 -0.68
C MET A 232 -0.42 -16.77 -1.83
N GLY A 233 -0.73 -16.25 -3.02
CA GLY A 233 -1.23 -17.03 -4.15
C GLY A 233 -0.22 -17.29 -5.27
N PHE A 234 0.89 -16.56 -5.35
CA PHE A 234 1.89 -16.78 -6.38
C PHE A 234 3.29 -16.25 -6.04
N ILE A 235 4.27 -16.71 -6.81
CA ILE A 235 5.61 -16.15 -6.99
C ILE A 235 5.78 -15.80 -8.47
N LEU A 236 6.23 -14.59 -8.75
CA LEU A 236 6.57 -14.07 -10.07
C LEU A 236 8.03 -13.62 -10.05
N ILE A 237 8.82 -14.12 -11.00
CA ILE A 237 10.20 -13.70 -11.22
C ILE A 237 10.29 -13.22 -12.66
N CYS A 238 10.86 -12.04 -12.84
CA CYS A 238 11.06 -11.42 -14.14
C CYS A 238 12.48 -10.86 -14.24
N THR A 239 12.93 -10.58 -15.46
CA THR A 239 14.11 -9.76 -15.70
C THR A 239 13.70 -8.50 -16.46
N TYR A 240 14.37 -7.39 -16.21
CA TYR A 240 14.12 -6.14 -16.91
C TYR A 240 15.38 -5.28 -16.97
N GLU A 241 15.42 -4.32 -17.89
CA GLU A 241 16.46 -3.31 -18.01
C GLU A 241 16.20 -2.13 -17.05
N LYS A 242 17.03 -1.10 -17.10
CA LYS A 242 16.87 0.09 -16.25
C LYS A 242 15.44 0.63 -16.29
N GLU A 243 14.99 1.08 -15.13
CA GLU A 243 13.64 1.64 -14.92
C GLU A 243 12.47 0.65 -15.21
N GLY A 244 12.75 -0.65 -15.32
CA GLY A 244 11.72 -1.67 -15.56
C GLY A 244 11.40 -1.89 -17.04
N ASP A 245 12.25 -1.39 -17.95
CA ASP A 245 12.07 -1.53 -19.39
C ASP A 245 12.31 -2.96 -19.89
N ASN A 246 11.67 -3.28 -21.02
CA ASN A 246 11.78 -4.58 -21.70
C ASN A 246 11.65 -5.78 -20.76
N PRO A 247 10.56 -5.89 -19.97
CA PRO A 247 10.41 -6.96 -18.99
C PRO A 247 10.17 -8.31 -19.66
N ASP A 248 10.92 -9.32 -19.22
CA ASP A 248 10.74 -10.71 -19.59
C ASP A 248 10.32 -11.53 -18.37
N LEU A 249 9.24 -12.27 -18.50
CA LEU A 249 8.78 -13.17 -17.45
C LEU A 249 9.67 -14.43 -17.43
N VAL A 250 10.36 -14.65 -16.32
CA VAL A 250 11.23 -15.82 -16.12
C VAL A 250 10.43 -16.98 -15.52
N LEU A 251 9.63 -16.69 -14.49
CA LEU A 251 8.84 -17.69 -13.81
C LEU A 251 7.55 -17.09 -13.25
N TYR A 252 6.47 -17.86 -13.37
CA TYR A 252 5.24 -17.66 -12.61
C TYR A 252 4.83 -18.99 -11.98
N LYS A 253 4.83 -19.04 -10.65
CA LYS A 253 4.45 -20.22 -9.87
C LYS A 253 3.25 -19.88 -9.00
N LYS A 254 2.13 -20.55 -9.24
CA LYS A 254 0.95 -20.48 -8.36
C LYS A 254 1.21 -21.28 -7.07
N ARG A 255 0.77 -20.74 -5.94
CA ARG A 255 0.86 -21.35 -4.60
C ARG A 255 -0.49 -21.85 -4.14
#